data_AF-A0A383UU90-F1
#
_entry.id   AF-A0A383UU90-F1
#
_cell.length_a   1.000
_cell.length_b   1.000
_cell.length_c   1.000
_cell.angle_alpha   90.00
_cell.angle_beta   90.00
_cell.angle_gamma   90.00
#
_symmetry.space_group_name_H-M   'P 1'
#
loop_
_entity.id
_entity.type
_entity.pdbx_description
1 polymer ?
#
loop_
_entity_poly.entity_id
_entity_poly.type
_entity_poly.pdbx_seq_one_letter_code
_entity_poly.pdbx_strand_id
1 'polypeptide(L)'
;MLFPGLSDMHQQPGLSMASKKPMSNFPTRSWCHAQFHKSLGTLQEYECFIAPALILVDALLCGLIISHTAYTEIDWKAYMEQVEQIVQGERDYTRIKGGTGPLVYPAAHVYLYWILYHLTSYGRNILLAQILFGVLYIGTIFLAISCYKKAHAPYYILPMLVLSKRLHSIFVLRLFNDCFAVFFMWAAIYLFQRRAWIMGSIIYSWALGIKMTLLLSLPALGVVFFLAEGIVTSLKLASLIALVQLTIAFPFLPTNAVGYFTRAFDFSRQFLYTWTVNWRFLGEDLFLSRGLSITLLSAHIITLIFFTASRWITPIDKPVKFLIQNALNWKEPCGNGRGAISARISPTFILTTVLTANAIGFLFARSMHYQFYAYISLTTPFLLWRAGFHLFTQYILWALQEWAWNVYPSTNLSSVVVVGVQFLAVVGVWWNTRNEFVGLTSSIAVRDKTL
;
A
#
# COMPACT_ATOMS: atom_id res chain seq x y z
N MET A 1 -78.65 26.63 -17.68
CA MET A 1 -79.41 27.08 -16.49
C MET A 1 -78.38 27.52 -15.47
N LEU A 2 -77.99 28.79 -15.47
CA LEU A 2 -78.60 29.94 -14.77
C LEU A 2 -77.68 30.33 -13.60
N PHE A 3 -76.87 31.35 -13.83
CA PHE A 3 -76.25 32.18 -12.79
C PHE A 3 -77.34 32.94 -12.02
N PRO A 4 -77.11 33.23 -10.74
CA PRO A 4 -76.90 34.64 -10.34
C PRO A 4 -75.84 34.75 -9.22
N GLY A 5 -75.24 35.88 -8.88
CA GLY A 5 -75.40 37.26 -9.28
C GLY A 5 -74.23 38.07 -8.69
N LEU A 6 -73.87 39.15 -9.37
CA LEU A 6 -72.88 40.13 -8.91
C LEU A 6 -73.53 41.12 -7.94
N SER A 7 -72.86 41.40 -6.82
CA SER A 7 -72.85 42.71 -6.20
C SER A 7 -71.58 42.88 -5.37
N ASP A 8 -70.76 43.84 -5.80
CA ASP A 8 -69.92 44.74 -4.98
C ASP A 8 -68.51 44.93 -5.56
N MET A 9 -68.41 45.94 -6.43
CA MET A 9 -67.17 46.63 -6.76
C MET A 9 -67.23 48.03 -6.14
N HIS A 10 -66.30 48.33 -5.23
CA HIS A 10 -65.48 49.56 -5.29
C HIS A 10 -64.44 49.54 -4.18
N GLN A 11 -63.17 49.32 -4.55
CA GLN A 11 -61.99 50.13 -4.18
C GLN A 11 -60.70 49.32 -4.40
N GLN A 12 -59.95 49.68 -5.44
CA GLN A 12 -58.49 49.68 -5.45
C GLN A 12 -58.06 51.07 -5.93
N PRO A 13 -56.99 51.64 -5.37
CA PRO A 13 -55.70 51.48 -6.06
C PRO A 13 -54.52 51.29 -5.10
N GLY A 14 -53.63 50.36 -5.46
CA GLY A 14 -52.33 50.19 -4.81
C GLY A 14 -51.44 49.32 -5.68
N LEU A 15 -50.74 49.95 -6.63
CA LEU A 15 -49.67 49.32 -7.39
C LEU A 15 -48.58 48.82 -6.42
N SER A 16 -48.44 47.51 -6.29
CA SER A 16 -47.24 46.88 -5.71
C SER A 16 -46.37 46.37 -6.86
N MET A 17 -45.16 46.91 -6.96
CA MET A 17 -44.13 46.51 -7.91
C MET A 17 -43.90 45.00 -7.84
N ALA A 18 -44.15 44.32 -8.95
CA ALA A 18 -43.69 42.96 -9.17
C ALA A 18 -42.15 42.92 -9.11
N SER A 19 -41.63 42.41 -8.00
CA SER A 19 -40.25 41.95 -7.89
C SER A 19 -40.05 40.79 -8.87
N LYS A 20 -39.46 41.08 -10.04
CA LYS A 20 -38.89 40.07 -10.94
C LYS A 20 -37.72 39.42 -10.20
N LYS A 21 -37.93 38.23 -9.62
CA LYS A 21 -36.83 37.35 -9.21
C LYS A 21 -36.00 37.00 -10.45
N PRO A 22 -34.67 37.22 -10.46
CA PRO A 22 -33.85 36.73 -11.55
C PRO A 22 -33.79 35.20 -11.48
N MET A 23 -34.16 34.55 -12.59
CA MET A 23 -33.87 33.13 -12.83
C MET A 23 -32.36 32.98 -13.00
N SER A 24 -31.67 32.62 -11.93
CA SER A 24 -30.28 32.13 -12.00
C SER A 24 -30.17 30.80 -11.25
N ASN A 25 -30.82 29.76 -11.78
CA ASN A 25 -30.58 28.39 -11.33
C ASN A 25 -29.31 27.86 -12.00
N PHE A 26 -28.16 28.37 -11.57
CA PHE A 26 -26.93 27.58 -11.70
C PHE A 26 -27.01 26.45 -10.67
N PRO A 27 -26.81 25.18 -11.09
CA PRO A 27 -26.83 24.08 -10.15
C PRO A 27 -25.77 24.30 -9.07
N THR A 28 -26.18 24.18 -7.81
CA THR A 28 -25.28 24.27 -6.67
C THR A 28 -24.23 23.16 -6.75
N ARG A 29 -23.04 23.40 -6.18
CA ARG A 29 -21.93 22.42 -6.12
C ARG A 29 -22.37 21.06 -5.56
N SER A 30 -23.35 21.04 -4.67
CA SER A 30 -23.93 19.80 -4.12
C SER A 30 -24.79 19.04 -5.13
N TRP A 31 -25.52 19.74 -6.01
CA TRP A 31 -26.32 19.10 -7.06
C TRP A 31 -25.43 18.47 -8.13
N CYS A 32 -24.38 19.17 -8.58
CA CYS A 32 -23.40 18.58 -9.52
C CYS A 32 -22.65 17.39 -8.91
N HIS A 33 -22.30 17.45 -7.61
CA HIS A 33 -21.72 16.31 -6.89
C HIS A 33 -22.71 15.12 -6.81
N ALA A 34 -23.98 15.38 -6.49
CA ALA A 34 -24.99 14.35 -6.41
C ALA A 34 -25.29 13.70 -7.77
N GLN A 35 -25.35 14.51 -8.84
CA GLN A 35 -25.55 14.02 -10.21
C GLN A 35 -24.34 13.21 -10.69
N PHE A 36 -23.11 13.66 -10.37
CA PHE A 36 -21.87 12.93 -10.67
C PHE A 36 -21.80 11.58 -9.93
N HIS A 37 -22.20 11.54 -8.65
CA HIS A 37 -22.33 10.30 -7.88
C HIS A 37 -23.42 9.39 -8.44
N LYS A 38 -24.51 9.95 -8.99
CA LYS A 38 -25.58 9.19 -9.65
C LYS A 38 -25.14 8.61 -11.01
N SER A 39 -24.32 9.34 -11.78
CA SER A 39 -23.66 8.81 -12.99
C SER A 39 -22.54 7.81 -12.68
N LEU A 40 -21.89 7.90 -11.51
CA LEU A 40 -21.02 6.84 -11.00
C LEU A 40 -21.82 5.60 -10.58
N GLY A 41 -23.05 5.77 -10.09
CA GLY A 41 -23.98 4.67 -9.80
C GLY A 41 -24.45 3.89 -11.03
N THR A 42 -24.39 4.47 -12.24
CA THR A 42 -24.65 3.74 -13.51
C THR A 42 -23.43 2.96 -14.00
N LEU A 43 -22.22 3.33 -13.58
CA LEU A 43 -21.02 2.49 -13.76
C LEU A 43 -21.05 1.25 -12.84
N GLN A 44 -21.92 1.24 -11.82
CA GLN A 44 -22.08 0.14 -10.86
C GLN A 44 -22.49 -1.18 -11.53
N GLU A 45 -23.30 -1.11 -12.58
CA GLU A 45 -23.76 -2.27 -13.36
C GLU A 45 -22.65 -2.86 -14.24
N TYR A 46 -21.64 -2.05 -14.62
CA TYR A 46 -20.50 -2.47 -15.42
C TYR A 46 -19.26 -2.85 -14.59
N GLU A 47 -19.35 -2.79 -13.27
CA GLU A 47 -18.26 -3.08 -12.32
C GLU A 47 -17.64 -4.47 -12.49
N CYS A 48 -18.47 -5.44 -12.88
CA CYS A 48 -18.02 -6.81 -13.11
C CYS A 48 -17.09 -6.93 -14.33
N PHE A 49 -17.16 -5.97 -15.27
CA PHE A 49 -16.40 -6.00 -16.53
C PHE A 49 -15.13 -5.16 -16.50
N ILE A 50 -15.10 -4.05 -15.75
CA ILE A 50 -13.95 -3.12 -15.72
C ILE A 50 -12.67 -3.85 -15.27
N ALA A 51 -12.72 -4.56 -14.15
CA ALA A 51 -11.53 -5.23 -13.61
C ALA A 51 -10.99 -6.34 -14.53
N PRO A 52 -11.82 -7.29 -15.02
CA PRO A 52 -11.35 -8.29 -15.99
C PRO A 52 -10.84 -7.67 -17.29
N ALA A 53 -11.50 -6.62 -17.81
CA ALA A 53 -11.06 -5.95 -19.03
C ALA A 53 -9.69 -5.28 -18.85
N LEU A 54 -9.47 -4.57 -17.74
CA LEU A 54 -8.17 -3.97 -17.42
C LEU A 54 -7.09 -5.05 -17.35
N ILE A 55 -7.33 -6.16 -16.65
CA ILE A 55 -6.38 -7.27 -16.53
C ILE A 55 -6.06 -7.88 -17.92
N LEU A 56 -7.06 -8.08 -18.76
CA LEU A 56 -6.87 -8.65 -20.09
C LEU A 56 -6.04 -7.73 -21.00
N VAL A 57 -6.39 -6.44 -21.03
CA VAL A 57 -5.65 -5.44 -21.81
C VAL A 57 -4.21 -5.34 -21.33
N ASP A 58 -4.00 -5.35 -20.02
CA ASP A 58 -2.68 -5.27 -19.41
C ASP A 58 -1.84 -6.54 -19.65
N ALA A 59 -2.46 -7.72 -19.66
CA ALA A 59 -1.80 -8.97 -20.05
C ALA A 59 -1.34 -8.96 -21.52
N LEU A 60 -2.17 -8.42 -22.42
CA LEU A 60 -1.79 -8.21 -23.81
C LEU A 60 -0.64 -7.20 -23.93
N LEU A 61 -0.70 -6.10 -23.18
CA LEU A 61 0.38 -5.10 -23.12
C LEU A 61 1.69 -5.72 -22.63
N CYS A 62 1.66 -6.55 -21.59
CA CYS A 62 2.83 -7.31 -21.14
C CYS A 62 3.40 -8.20 -22.25
N GLY A 63 2.55 -8.95 -22.97
CA GLY A 63 2.98 -9.77 -24.10
C GLY A 63 3.63 -8.94 -25.22
N LEU A 64 3.07 -7.77 -25.52
CA LEU A 64 3.63 -6.83 -26.49
C LEU A 64 4.98 -6.26 -26.03
N ILE A 65 5.12 -5.89 -24.75
CA ILE A 65 6.38 -5.39 -24.20
C ILE A 65 7.45 -6.46 -24.27
N ILE A 66 7.15 -7.71 -23.89
CA ILE A 66 8.11 -8.83 -23.94
C ILE A 66 8.57 -9.10 -25.37
N SER A 67 7.67 -9.01 -26.36
CA SER A 67 7.99 -9.30 -27.76
C SER A 67 8.69 -8.14 -28.49
N HIS A 68 8.46 -6.89 -28.10
CA HIS A 68 8.92 -5.70 -28.84
C HIS A 68 9.95 -4.84 -28.10
N THR A 69 10.20 -5.08 -26.81
CA THR A 69 11.16 -4.30 -26.02
C THR A 69 12.29 -5.20 -25.51
N ALA A 70 13.53 -4.79 -25.77
CA ALA A 70 14.70 -5.53 -25.32
C ALA A 70 14.78 -5.62 -23.78
N TYR A 71 15.14 -6.80 -23.30
CA TYR A 71 15.49 -7.03 -21.91
C TYR A 71 16.65 -6.12 -21.47
N THR A 72 16.59 -5.60 -20.25
CA THR A 72 17.65 -4.77 -19.67
C THR A 72 18.20 -5.44 -18.41
N GLU A 73 19.40 -5.99 -18.51
CA GLU A 73 20.09 -6.62 -17.38
C GLU A 73 20.46 -5.59 -16.32
N ILE A 74 20.13 -5.89 -15.06
CA ILE A 74 20.60 -5.14 -13.89
C ILE A 74 21.04 -6.13 -12.82
N ASP A 75 20.12 -6.93 -12.29
CA ASP A 75 20.41 -7.81 -11.15
C ASP A 75 20.13 -9.30 -11.42
N TRP A 76 19.49 -9.67 -12.53
CA TRP A 76 19.10 -11.06 -12.79
C TRP A 76 20.29 -12.00 -12.78
N LYS A 77 21.36 -11.66 -13.50
CA LYS A 77 22.62 -12.43 -13.49
C LYS A 77 23.20 -12.55 -12.09
N ALA A 78 23.23 -11.44 -11.34
CA ALA A 78 23.75 -11.46 -9.98
C ALA A 78 22.93 -12.38 -9.07
N TYR A 79 21.59 -12.44 -9.23
CA TYR A 79 20.76 -13.39 -8.50
C TYR A 79 21.10 -14.84 -8.88
N MET A 80 21.30 -15.14 -10.17
CA MET A 80 21.67 -16.49 -10.63
C MET A 80 23.04 -16.92 -10.10
N GLU A 81 24.03 -16.04 -10.12
CA GLU A 81 25.39 -16.28 -9.60
C GLU A 81 25.38 -16.55 -8.08
N GLN A 82 24.57 -15.79 -7.33
CA GLN A 82 24.40 -16.00 -5.89
C GLN A 82 23.78 -17.36 -5.59
N VAL A 83 22.76 -17.76 -6.35
CA VAL A 83 22.12 -19.07 -6.21
C VAL A 83 23.06 -20.20 -6.62
N GLU A 84 23.86 -20.03 -7.66
CA GLU A 84 24.83 -21.03 -8.12
C GLU A 84 25.84 -21.38 -7.03
N GLN A 85 26.38 -20.39 -6.31
CA GLN A 85 27.24 -20.62 -5.15
C GLN A 85 26.56 -21.48 -4.07
N ILE A 86 25.27 -21.23 -3.82
CA ILE A 86 24.48 -22.01 -2.86
C ILE A 86 24.25 -23.43 -3.38
N VAL A 87 23.99 -23.61 -4.66
CA VAL A 87 23.89 -24.94 -5.29
C VAL A 87 25.21 -25.70 -5.16
N GLN A 88 26.36 -25.02 -5.25
CA GLN A 88 27.69 -25.58 -5.06
C GLN A 88 28.06 -25.87 -3.58
N GLY A 89 27.18 -25.53 -2.63
CA GLY A 89 27.34 -25.87 -1.22
C GLY A 89 27.69 -24.70 -0.30
N GLU A 90 27.82 -23.47 -0.80
CA GLU A 90 28.06 -22.31 0.06
C GLU A 90 26.85 -22.03 0.96
N ARG A 91 27.10 -21.84 2.26
CA ARG A 91 26.08 -21.56 3.28
C ARG A 91 26.42 -20.34 4.14
N ASP A 92 27.64 -19.81 4.02
CA ASP A 92 28.05 -18.58 4.67
C ASP A 92 27.60 -17.37 3.84
N TYR A 93 26.52 -16.72 4.29
CA TYR A 93 25.97 -15.49 3.67
C TYR A 93 26.98 -14.38 3.44
N THR A 94 28.08 -14.34 4.22
CA THR A 94 29.11 -13.31 4.05
C THR A 94 29.98 -13.51 2.81
N ARG A 95 29.97 -14.73 2.24
CA ARG A 95 30.75 -15.13 1.07
C ARG A 95 29.95 -15.10 -0.23
N ILE A 96 28.63 -15.20 -0.15
CA ILE A 96 27.74 -15.25 -1.31
C ILE A 96 27.62 -13.85 -1.96
N LYS A 97 28.03 -13.73 -3.22
CA LYS A 97 28.00 -12.47 -3.98
C LYS A 97 27.83 -12.68 -5.48
N GLY A 98 27.18 -11.74 -6.16
CA GLY A 98 27.10 -11.68 -7.62
C GLY A 98 27.77 -10.42 -8.16
N GLY A 99 27.67 -10.19 -9.47
CA GLY A 99 28.24 -9.02 -10.15
C GLY A 99 27.77 -7.67 -9.59
N THR A 100 26.58 -7.60 -8.98
CA THR A 100 26.05 -6.39 -8.34
C THR A 100 26.26 -6.31 -6.82
N GLY A 101 27.03 -7.25 -6.25
CA GLY A 101 27.44 -7.24 -4.86
C GLY A 101 26.97 -8.44 -4.02
N PRO A 102 27.09 -8.35 -2.69
CA PRO A 102 26.76 -9.47 -1.80
C PRO A 102 25.26 -9.79 -1.81
N LEU A 103 24.93 -11.04 -1.46
CA LEU A 103 23.55 -11.41 -1.15
C LEU A 103 23.10 -10.67 0.12
N VAL A 104 22.05 -9.87 -0.03
CA VAL A 104 21.47 -9.03 1.04
C VAL A 104 20.00 -9.33 1.30
N TYR A 105 19.48 -10.38 0.69
CA TYR A 105 18.07 -10.77 0.81
C TYR A 105 17.94 -11.95 1.78
N PRO A 106 16.87 -12.01 2.59
CA PRO A 106 16.66 -13.15 3.48
C PRO A 106 16.37 -14.44 2.71
N ALA A 107 16.28 -15.55 3.44
CA ALA A 107 16.33 -16.88 2.83
C ALA A 107 15.21 -17.23 1.84
N ALA A 108 14.01 -16.60 1.90
CA ALA A 108 12.96 -16.92 0.93
C ALA A 108 13.33 -16.44 -0.49
N HIS A 109 14.14 -15.39 -0.63
CA HIS A 109 14.75 -15.04 -1.91
C HIS A 109 15.55 -16.20 -2.49
N VAL A 110 16.37 -16.87 -1.66
CA VAL A 110 17.21 -18.00 -2.12
C VAL A 110 16.35 -19.14 -2.65
N TYR A 111 15.33 -19.60 -1.90
CA TYR A 111 14.48 -20.70 -2.38
C TYR A 111 13.76 -20.34 -3.67
N LEU A 112 13.27 -19.10 -3.75
CA LEU A 112 12.56 -18.63 -4.93
C LEU A 112 13.46 -18.60 -6.16
N TYR A 113 14.64 -18.01 -6.02
CA TYR A 113 15.59 -17.91 -7.14
C TYR A 113 16.29 -19.25 -7.43
N TRP A 114 16.36 -20.18 -6.48
CA TRP A 114 16.74 -21.57 -6.74
C TRP A 114 15.75 -22.27 -7.68
N ILE A 115 14.44 -22.08 -7.48
CA ILE A 115 13.42 -22.60 -8.42
C ILE A 115 13.61 -21.95 -9.79
N LEU A 116 13.74 -20.62 -9.86
CA LEU A 116 13.91 -19.90 -11.12
C LEU A 116 15.20 -20.31 -11.85
N TYR A 117 16.30 -20.50 -11.13
CA TYR A 117 17.57 -20.95 -11.67
C TYR A 117 17.40 -22.27 -12.44
N HIS A 118 16.74 -23.27 -11.86
CA HIS A 118 16.50 -24.55 -12.55
C HIS A 118 15.49 -24.45 -13.69
N LEU A 119 14.40 -23.68 -13.52
CA LEU A 119 13.38 -23.53 -14.57
C LEU A 119 13.91 -22.80 -15.82
N THR A 120 14.82 -21.84 -15.64
CA THR A 120 15.27 -20.95 -16.71
C THR A 120 16.61 -21.38 -17.33
N SER A 121 16.93 -22.67 -17.27
CA SER A 121 18.21 -23.20 -17.78
C SER A 121 19.41 -22.48 -17.15
N TYR A 122 19.42 -22.41 -15.82
CA TYR A 122 20.46 -21.74 -15.01
C TYR A 122 20.52 -20.24 -15.28
N GLY A 123 19.37 -19.60 -15.51
CA GLY A 123 19.25 -18.17 -15.77
C GLY A 123 19.44 -17.73 -17.23
N ARG A 124 19.71 -18.66 -18.16
CA ARG A 124 20.01 -18.34 -19.57
C ARG A 124 18.75 -18.13 -20.40
N ASN A 125 17.64 -18.77 -20.05
CA ASN A 125 16.37 -18.61 -20.76
C ASN A 125 15.63 -17.36 -20.27
N ILE A 126 16.08 -16.19 -20.75
CA ILE A 126 15.52 -14.89 -20.39
C ILE A 126 14.06 -14.75 -20.82
N LEU A 127 13.68 -15.28 -21.99
CA LEU A 127 12.29 -15.22 -22.46
C LEU A 127 11.35 -15.90 -21.47
N LEU A 128 11.69 -17.11 -21.01
CA LEU A 128 10.90 -17.80 -19.99
C LEU A 128 10.86 -17.00 -18.68
N ALA A 129 11.98 -16.41 -18.25
CA ALA A 129 11.99 -15.53 -17.08
C ALA A 129 11.04 -14.34 -17.24
N GLN A 130 11.05 -13.66 -18.40
CA GLN A 130 10.14 -12.55 -18.69
C GLN A 130 8.68 -12.98 -18.67
N ILE A 131 8.35 -14.16 -19.22
CA ILE A 131 6.99 -14.72 -19.18
C ILE A 131 6.56 -15.00 -17.73
N LEU A 132 7.42 -15.63 -16.93
CA LEU A 132 7.14 -15.89 -15.51
C LEU A 132 6.91 -14.60 -14.73
N PHE A 133 7.72 -13.57 -14.97
CA PHE A 133 7.52 -12.24 -14.36
C PHE A 133 6.29 -11.52 -14.91
N GLY A 134 5.90 -11.76 -16.17
CA GLY A 134 4.64 -11.28 -16.74
C GLY A 134 3.42 -11.89 -16.05
N VAL A 135 3.43 -13.21 -15.82
CA VAL A 135 2.39 -13.89 -15.04
C VAL A 135 2.35 -13.37 -13.60
N LEU A 136 3.52 -13.18 -12.98
CA LEU A 136 3.64 -12.60 -11.65
C LEU A 136 3.07 -11.17 -11.59
N TYR A 137 3.34 -10.35 -12.61
CA TYR A 137 2.80 -9.00 -12.73
C TYR A 137 1.28 -9.02 -12.77
N ILE A 138 0.68 -9.81 -13.67
CA ILE A 138 -0.77 -9.92 -13.81
C ILE A 138 -1.41 -10.47 -12.52
N GLY A 139 -0.79 -11.47 -11.88
CA GLY A 139 -1.22 -11.95 -10.57
C GLY A 139 -1.17 -10.87 -9.48
N THR A 140 -0.16 -10.00 -9.51
CA THR A 140 -0.02 -8.88 -8.57
C THR A 140 -1.12 -7.84 -8.81
N ILE A 141 -1.39 -7.45 -10.06
CA ILE A 141 -2.48 -6.54 -10.42
C ILE A 141 -3.84 -7.12 -10.00
N PHE A 142 -4.08 -8.40 -10.26
CA PHE A 142 -5.30 -9.08 -9.83
C PHE A 142 -5.50 -9.02 -8.30
N LEU A 143 -4.44 -9.29 -7.53
CA LEU A 143 -4.49 -9.20 -6.07
C LEU A 143 -4.72 -7.75 -5.59
N ALA A 144 -4.04 -6.77 -6.19
CA ALA A 144 -4.22 -5.36 -5.85
C ALA A 144 -5.67 -4.91 -6.11
N ILE A 145 -6.22 -5.20 -7.29
CA ILE A 145 -7.62 -4.91 -7.63
C ILE A 145 -8.57 -5.62 -6.65
N SER A 146 -8.30 -6.88 -6.31
CA SER A 146 -9.11 -7.64 -5.34
C SER A 146 -9.13 -6.99 -3.96
N CYS A 147 -7.97 -6.51 -3.49
CA CYS A 147 -7.86 -5.78 -2.23
C CYS A 147 -8.62 -4.43 -2.26
N TYR A 148 -8.51 -3.70 -3.37
CA TYR A 148 -9.23 -2.43 -3.58
C TYR A 148 -10.75 -2.65 -3.56
N LYS A 149 -11.24 -3.68 -4.28
CA LYS A 149 -12.66 -4.06 -4.29
C LYS A 149 -13.16 -4.45 -2.91
N LYS A 150 -12.38 -5.26 -2.16
CA LYS A 150 -12.72 -5.63 -0.77
C LYS A 150 -12.78 -4.41 0.15
N ALA A 151 -11.96 -3.40 -0.10
CA ALA A 151 -11.96 -2.14 0.62
C ALA A 151 -13.00 -1.12 0.11
N HIS A 152 -13.89 -1.52 -0.81
CA HIS A 152 -14.90 -0.66 -1.44
C HIS A 152 -14.32 0.60 -2.08
N ALA A 153 -13.10 0.50 -2.63
CA ALA A 153 -12.49 1.59 -3.37
C ALA A 153 -13.24 1.81 -4.70
N PRO A 154 -13.39 3.05 -5.17
CA PRO A 154 -14.16 3.35 -6.37
C PRO A 154 -13.43 2.90 -7.64
N TYR A 155 -14.18 2.37 -8.60
CA TYR A 155 -13.62 1.75 -9.80
C TYR A 155 -12.79 2.68 -10.69
N TYR A 156 -13.06 3.99 -10.62
CA TYR A 156 -12.30 4.97 -11.40
C TYR A 156 -10.82 5.02 -11.02
N ILE A 157 -10.38 4.51 -9.86
CA ILE A 157 -8.94 4.49 -9.53
C ILE A 157 -8.22 3.25 -10.07
N LEU A 158 -8.95 2.22 -10.51
CA LEU A 158 -8.35 0.97 -10.99
C LEU A 158 -7.47 1.14 -12.24
N PRO A 159 -7.80 2.01 -13.22
CA PRO A 159 -6.91 2.26 -14.36
C PRO A 159 -5.49 2.70 -13.95
N MET A 160 -5.33 3.43 -12.85
CA MET A 160 -4.01 3.85 -12.37
C MET A 160 -3.09 2.67 -11.96
N LEU A 161 -3.66 1.48 -11.73
CA LEU A 161 -2.88 0.28 -11.38
C LEU A 161 -2.18 -0.36 -12.58
N VAL A 162 -2.71 -0.14 -13.79
CA VAL A 162 -2.22 -0.77 -15.03
C VAL A 162 -1.51 0.23 -15.96
N LEU A 163 -1.67 1.53 -15.77
CA LEU A 163 -1.08 2.55 -16.66
C LEU A 163 0.41 2.86 -16.39
N SER A 164 1.05 2.18 -15.43
CA SER A 164 2.42 2.49 -15.04
C SER A 164 3.45 1.87 -15.99
N LYS A 165 4.15 2.73 -16.75
CA LYS A 165 5.28 2.31 -17.59
C LYS A 165 6.43 1.76 -16.75
N ARG A 166 6.74 2.40 -15.62
CA ARG A 166 7.84 1.99 -14.76
C ARG A 166 7.59 0.63 -14.12
N LEU A 167 6.36 0.37 -13.68
CA LEU A 167 5.98 -0.89 -13.06
C LEU A 167 6.15 -2.07 -14.02
N HIS A 168 5.64 -1.96 -15.25
CA HIS A 168 5.87 -2.94 -16.31
C HIS A 168 7.36 -3.22 -16.48
N SER A 169 8.15 -2.17 -16.61
CA SER A 169 9.59 -2.28 -16.84
C SER A 169 10.33 -2.93 -15.65
N ILE A 170 9.87 -2.72 -14.41
CA ILE A 170 10.41 -3.39 -13.22
C ILE A 170 10.17 -4.91 -13.27
N PHE A 171 8.94 -5.33 -13.62
CA PHE A 171 8.58 -6.73 -13.69
C PHE A 171 9.20 -7.42 -14.92
N VAL A 172 8.85 -7.02 -16.14
CA VAL A 172 9.12 -7.83 -17.33
C VAL A 172 10.41 -7.47 -18.08
N LEU A 173 11.04 -6.33 -17.77
CA LEU A 173 12.29 -5.92 -18.43
C LEU A 173 13.51 -5.93 -17.53
N ARG A 174 13.35 -5.92 -16.20
CA ARG A 174 14.45 -5.91 -15.21
C ARG A 174 14.47 -7.15 -14.32
N LEU A 175 13.34 -7.84 -14.15
CA LEU A 175 13.21 -9.07 -13.38
C LEU A 175 13.65 -8.91 -11.90
N PHE A 176 13.30 -7.78 -11.28
CA PHE A 176 13.73 -7.46 -9.92
C PHE A 176 13.07 -8.33 -8.85
N ASN A 177 13.83 -8.65 -7.80
CA ASN A 177 13.34 -9.39 -6.62
C ASN A 177 12.09 -8.77 -5.96
N ASP A 178 11.98 -7.43 -5.99
CA ASP A 178 10.84 -6.66 -5.48
C ASP A 178 9.49 -7.15 -6.00
N CYS A 179 9.44 -7.67 -7.23
CA CYS A 179 8.21 -8.16 -7.86
C CYS A 179 7.54 -9.26 -7.04
N PHE A 180 8.33 -10.22 -6.55
CA PHE A 180 7.82 -11.31 -5.72
C PHE A 180 7.44 -10.81 -4.32
N ALA A 181 8.26 -9.94 -3.73
CA ALA A 181 7.97 -9.36 -2.43
C ALA A 181 6.64 -8.58 -2.43
N VAL A 182 6.38 -7.80 -3.49
CA VAL A 182 5.12 -7.06 -3.68
C VAL A 182 3.94 -8.01 -3.93
N PHE A 183 4.10 -9.05 -4.75
CA PHE A 183 3.06 -10.07 -4.95
C PHE A 183 2.61 -10.69 -3.62
N PHE A 184 3.55 -11.20 -2.83
CA PHE A 184 3.23 -11.84 -1.54
C PHE A 184 2.73 -10.82 -0.50
N MET A 185 3.16 -9.55 -0.56
CA MET A 185 2.58 -8.47 0.25
C MET A 185 1.08 -8.33 -0.03
N TRP A 186 0.68 -8.21 -1.30
CA TRP A 186 -0.72 -8.06 -1.68
C TRP A 186 -1.54 -9.32 -1.37
N ALA A 187 -0.97 -10.51 -1.55
CA ALA A 187 -1.60 -11.77 -1.16
C ALA A 187 -1.86 -11.84 0.35
N ALA A 188 -0.89 -11.43 1.18
CA ALA A 188 -1.06 -11.36 2.63
C ALA A 188 -2.16 -10.38 3.02
N ILE A 189 -2.16 -9.17 2.45
CA ILE A 189 -3.21 -8.17 2.69
C ILE A 189 -4.59 -8.72 2.33
N TYR A 190 -4.72 -9.39 1.19
CA TYR A 190 -5.98 -10.02 0.77
C TYR A 190 -6.47 -11.06 1.77
N LEU A 191 -5.57 -11.91 2.28
CA LEU A 191 -5.89 -12.90 3.32
C LEU A 191 -6.28 -12.24 4.64
N PHE A 192 -5.61 -11.16 5.05
CA PHE A 192 -5.99 -10.40 6.25
C PHE A 192 -7.36 -9.74 6.10
N GLN A 193 -7.69 -9.18 4.94
CA GLN A 193 -9.03 -8.66 4.64
C GLN A 193 -10.12 -9.74 4.70
N ARG A 194 -9.75 -11.03 4.55
CA ARG A 194 -10.63 -12.20 4.71
C ARG A 194 -10.56 -12.83 6.10
N ARG A 195 -9.87 -12.21 7.07
CA ARG A 195 -9.67 -12.73 8.43
C ARG A 195 -8.90 -14.07 8.47
N ALA A 196 -8.21 -14.44 7.40
CA ALA A 196 -7.39 -15.65 7.34
C ALA A 196 -6.01 -15.40 7.97
N TRP A 197 -5.99 -15.05 9.26
CA TRP A 197 -4.82 -14.49 9.96
C TRP A 197 -3.57 -15.36 9.89
N ILE A 198 -3.70 -16.66 10.15
CA ILE A 198 -2.57 -17.61 10.13
C ILE A 198 -1.97 -17.69 8.73
N MET A 199 -2.79 -17.92 7.71
CA MET A 199 -2.33 -18.00 6.32
C MET A 199 -1.74 -16.67 5.85
N GLY A 200 -2.38 -15.55 6.19
CA GLY A 200 -1.87 -14.22 5.89
C GLY A 200 -0.51 -13.98 6.52
N SER A 201 -0.29 -14.41 7.78
CA SER A 201 0.99 -14.28 8.47
C SER A 201 2.09 -15.17 7.87
N ILE A 202 1.77 -16.39 7.41
CA ILE A 202 2.73 -17.24 6.70
C ILE A 202 3.15 -16.59 5.37
N ILE A 203 2.17 -16.13 4.58
CA ILE A 203 2.42 -15.48 3.29
C ILE A 203 3.17 -14.16 3.47
N TYR A 204 2.83 -13.38 4.50
CA TYR A 204 3.54 -12.17 4.86
C TYR A 204 4.98 -12.45 5.27
N SER A 205 5.22 -13.50 6.07
CA SER A 205 6.57 -13.93 6.44
C SER A 205 7.35 -14.33 5.18
N TRP A 206 6.72 -14.98 4.20
CA TRP A 206 7.36 -15.25 2.93
C TRP A 206 7.77 -13.98 2.18
N ALA A 207 6.89 -12.97 2.11
CA ALA A 207 7.21 -11.66 1.53
C ALA A 207 8.39 -10.98 2.25
N LEU A 208 8.39 -11.00 3.59
CA LEU A 208 9.48 -10.50 4.42
C LEU A 208 10.79 -11.26 4.17
N GLY A 209 10.70 -12.57 4.01
CA GLY A 209 11.83 -13.45 3.69
C GLY A 209 12.42 -13.20 2.30
N ILE A 210 11.68 -12.55 1.40
CA ILE A 210 12.17 -12.16 0.07
C ILE A 210 12.84 -10.79 0.14
N LYS A 211 12.25 -9.85 0.87
CA LYS A 211 12.80 -8.50 1.05
C LYS A 211 12.42 -7.89 2.39
N MET A 212 13.43 -7.40 3.12
CA MET A 212 13.26 -6.74 4.43
C MET A 212 12.38 -5.48 4.40
N THR A 213 12.08 -4.92 3.22
CA THR A 213 11.17 -3.77 3.04
C THR A 213 9.79 -4.03 3.66
N LEU A 214 9.38 -5.29 3.76
CA LEU A 214 8.12 -5.64 4.42
C LEU A 214 8.11 -5.32 5.92
N LEU A 215 9.26 -5.08 6.56
CA LEU A 215 9.28 -4.58 7.94
C LEU A 215 8.51 -3.25 8.10
N LEU A 216 8.39 -2.45 7.04
CA LEU A 216 7.65 -1.18 7.06
C LEU A 216 6.17 -1.35 7.42
N SER A 217 5.55 -2.48 7.04
CA SER A 217 4.15 -2.80 7.36
C SER A 217 3.96 -3.48 8.71
N LEU A 218 5.04 -3.96 9.35
CA LEU A 218 4.95 -4.79 10.55
C LEU A 218 4.31 -4.06 11.74
N PRO A 219 4.60 -2.77 12.02
CA PRO A 219 3.92 -2.02 13.09
C PRO A 219 2.40 -1.93 12.87
N ALA A 220 1.97 -1.68 11.64
CA ALA A 220 0.55 -1.64 11.30
C ALA A 220 -0.13 -3.00 11.46
N LEU A 221 0.51 -4.10 11.06
CA LEU A 221 -0.02 -5.44 11.29
C LEU A 221 -0.14 -5.78 12.77
N GLY A 222 0.83 -5.35 13.59
CA GLY A 222 0.75 -5.49 15.04
C GLY A 222 -0.51 -4.83 15.62
N VAL A 223 -0.83 -3.61 15.17
CA VAL A 223 -2.06 -2.90 15.55
C VAL A 223 -3.30 -3.62 15.02
N VAL A 224 -3.31 -4.04 13.76
CA VAL A 224 -4.45 -4.77 13.16
C VAL A 224 -4.74 -6.07 13.91
N PHE A 225 -3.73 -6.90 14.18
CA PHE A 225 -3.91 -8.14 14.93
C PHE A 225 -4.38 -7.87 16.36
N PHE A 226 -3.81 -6.85 17.01
CA PHE A 226 -4.20 -6.48 18.36
C PHE A 226 -5.67 -6.05 18.43
N LEU A 227 -6.15 -5.27 17.46
CA LEU A 227 -7.54 -4.84 17.45
C LEU A 227 -8.51 -5.95 17.03
N ALA A 228 -8.11 -6.81 16.09
CA ALA A 228 -8.97 -7.87 15.58
C ALA A 228 -9.05 -9.08 16.52
N GLU A 229 -7.91 -9.51 17.05
CA GLU A 229 -7.72 -10.80 17.72
C GLU A 229 -7.13 -10.66 19.13
N GLY A 230 -6.81 -9.43 19.57
CA GLY A 230 -6.23 -9.09 20.87
C GLY A 230 -4.83 -9.64 21.13
N ILE A 231 -4.30 -9.39 22.34
CA ILE A 231 -2.84 -9.43 22.57
C ILE A 231 -2.26 -10.85 22.47
N VAL A 232 -2.91 -11.85 23.07
CA VAL A 232 -2.40 -13.23 23.10
C VAL A 232 -2.30 -13.81 21.68
N THR A 233 -3.36 -13.68 20.89
CA THR A 233 -3.36 -14.17 19.50
C THR A 233 -2.39 -13.37 18.63
N SER A 234 -2.28 -12.05 18.86
CA SER A 234 -1.29 -11.23 18.15
C SER A 234 0.13 -11.70 18.41
N LEU A 235 0.47 -12.04 19.66
CA LEU A 235 1.78 -12.62 20.00
C LEU A 235 2.00 -13.97 19.34
N LYS A 236 0.98 -14.83 19.25
CA LYS A 236 1.05 -16.11 18.51
C LYS A 236 1.28 -15.90 17.00
N LEU A 237 0.64 -14.90 16.39
CA LEU A 237 0.85 -14.56 14.98
C LEU A 237 2.24 -13.96 14.74
N ALA A 238 2.73 -13.13 15.66
CA ALA A 238 4.08 -12.59 15.61
C ALA A 238 5.14 -13.68 15.77
N SER A 239 4.93 -14.62 16.71
CA SER A 239 5.83 -15.77 16.89
C SER A 239 5.80 -16.71 15.69
N LEU A 240 4.64 -16.87 15.03
CA LEU A 240 4.54 -17.61 13.77
C LEU A 240 5.37 -16.96 12.66
N ILE A 241 5.31 -15.63 12.49
CA ILE A 241 6.15 -14.91 11.51
C ILE A 241 7.63 -15.18 11.79
N ALA A 242 8.06 -15.04 13.05
CA ALA A 242 9.44 -15.29 13.46
C ALA A 242 9.87 -16.74 13.26
N LEU A 243 9.00 -17.71 13.59
CA LEU A 243 9.27 -19.13 13.40
C LEU A 243 9.47 -19.45 11.93
N VAL A 244 8.61 -18.95 11.04
CA VAL A 244 8.78 -19.14 9.59
C VAL A 244 10.12 -18.56 9.13
N GLN A 245 10.52 -17.36 9.59
CA GLN A 245 11.83 -16.78 9.26
C GLN A 245 13.00 -17.65 9.72
N LEU A 246 12.95 -18.21 10.93
CA LEU A 246 13.97 -19.10 11.45
C LEU A 246 14.03 -20.43 10.66
N THR A 247 12.87 -20.98 10.32
CA THR A 247 12.76 -22.22 9.53
C THR A 247 13.39 -22.05 8.15
N ILE A 248 13.05 -20.98 7.43
CA ILE A 248 13.64 -20.76 6.09
C ILE A 248 15.13 -20.44 6.16
N ALA A 249 15.59 -19.76 7.21
CA ALA A 249 17.00 -19.43 7.41
C ALA A 249 17.86 -20.62 7.84
N PHE A 250 17.23 -21.72 8.32
CA PHE A 250 17.91 -22.85 8.96
C PHE A 250 19.11 -23.40 8.19
N PRO A 251 19.13 -23.52 6.84
CA PRO A 251 20.31 -24.01 6.14
C PRO A 251 21.58 -23.16 6.31
N PHE A 252 21.45 -21.90 6.72
CA PHE A 252 22.55 -20.93 6.82
C PHE A 252 22.98 -20.66 8.26
N LEU A 253 22.07 -20.88 9.24
CA LEU A 253 22.31 -20.57 10.65
C LEU A 253 23.46 -21.38 11.27
N PRO A 254 23.59 -22.71 11.06
CA PRO A 254 24.68 -23.50 11.64
C PRO A 254 26.07 -23.09 11.17
N THR A 255 26.19 -22.59 9.93
CA THR A 255 27.47 -22.17 9.35
C THR A 255 27.88 -20.79 9.88
N ASN A 256 26.98 -19.80 9.80
CA ASN A 256 27.26 -18.44 10.24
C ASN A 256 25.97 -17.65 10.51
N ALA A 257 25.30 -17.89 11.63
CA ALA A 257 24.07 -17.19 11.99
C ALA A 257 24.24 -15.66 12.04
N VAL A 258 25.34 -15.17 12.59
CA VAL A 258 25.63 -13.72 12.65
C VAL A 258 25.78 -13.15 11.24
N GLY A 259 26.53 -13.84 10.38
CA GLY A 259 26.68 -13.49 8.97
C GLY A 259 25.35 -13.46 8.21
N TYR A 260 24.46 -14.41 8.46
CA TYR A 260 23.11 -14.42 7.90
C TYR A 260 22.34 -13.16 8.29
N PHE A 261 22.17 -12.90 9.59
CA PHE A 261 21.34 -11.77 10.05
C PHE A 261 21.92 -10.40 9.67
N THR A 262 23.25 -10.25 9.73
CA THR A 262 23.92 -9.00 9.37
C THR A 262 23.86 -8.70 7.87
N ARG A 263 23.76 -9.71 7.00
CA ARG A 263 23.58 -9.54 5.55
C ARG A 263 22.12 -9.40 5.14
N ALA A 264 21.26 -10.29 5.63
CA ALA A 264 19.84 -10.36 5.23
C ALA A 264 18.99 -9.21 5.78
N PHE A 265 19.38 -8.64 6.93
CA PHE A 265 18.67 -7.55 7.61
C PHE A 265 19.64 -6.40 7.95
N ASP A 266 20.39 -5.94 6.95
CA ASP A 266 21.37 -4.87 7.10
C ASP A 266 20.70 -3.48 7.14
N PHE A 267 20.47 -2.95 8.35
CA PHE A 267 19.98 -1.58 8.55
C PHE A 267 21.06 -0.50 8.39
N SER A 268 22.34 -0.88 8.35
CA SER A 268 23.47 0.04 8.21
C SER A 268 23.78 0.37 6.75
N ARG A 269 23.28 -0.46 5.82
CA ARG A 269 23.54 -0.33 4.38
C ARG A 269 23.22 1.07 3.87
N GLN A 270 24.19 1.65 3.21
CA GLN A 270 24.07 2.94 2.54
C GLN A 270 24.08 2.69 1.04
N PHE A 271 23.03 3.15 0.36
CA PHE A 271 22.97 3.13 -1.09
C PHE A 271 23.65 4.39 -1.65
N LEU A 272 24.29 4.26 -2.82
CA LEU A 272 25.00 5.38 -3.43
C LEU A 272 24.03 6.52 -3.77
N TYR A 273 24.46 7.75 -3.52
CA TYR A 273 23.68 8.95 -3.79
C TYR A 273 23.23 9.06 -5.25
N THR A 274 24.05 8.59 -6.20
CA THR A 274 23.73 8.59 -7.63
C THR A 274 22.45 7.84 -7.97
N TRP A 275 22.09 6.80 -7.20
CA TRP A 275 20.94 5.93 -7.44
C TRP A 275 19.70 6.30 -6.61
N THR A 276 19.79 7.27 -5.70
CA THR A 276 18.66 7.64 -4.84
C THR A 276 17.62 8.45 -5.62
N VAL A 277 16.35 8.09 -5.46
CA VAL A 277 15.22 8.81 -6.03
C VAL A 277 14.69 9.85 -5.02
N ASN A 278 14.69 9.53 -3.73
CA ASN A 278 14.21 10.42 -2.67
C ASN A 278 15.35 11.15 -1.96
N TRP A 279 15.02 12.31 -1.37
CA TRP A 279 15.94 13.19 -0.66
C TRP A 279 17.17 13.67 -1.44
N ARG A 280 17.23 13.44 -2.76
CA ARG A 280 18.33 13.90 -3.61
C ARG A 280 18.50 15.40 -3.57
N PHE A 281 17.40 16.14 -3.50
CA PHE A 281 17.42 17.60 -3.48
C PHE A 281 18.17 18.21 -2.27
N LEU A 282 18.51 17.41 -1.26
CA LEU A 282 19.30 17.84 -0.10
C LEU A 282 20.81 17.96 -0.38
N GLY A 283 21.30 17.43 -1.51
CA GLY A 283 22.73 17.34 -1.81
C GLY A 283 23.41 16.14 -1.14
N GLU A 284 24.56 15.73 -1.69
CA GLU A 284 25.25 14.49 -1.30
C GLU A 284 25.79 14.52 0.13
N ASP A 285 26.40 15.64 0.55
CA ASP A 285 26.98 15.79 1.88
C ASP A 285 25.94 15.61 2.99
N LEU A 286 24.80 16.27 2.86
CA LEU A 286 23.71 16.15 3.83
C LEU A 286 23.06 14.75 3.75
N PHE A 287 22.90 14.21 2.54
CA PHE A 287 22.35 12.88 2.32
C PHE A 287 23.16 11.77 3.01
N LEU A 288 24.48 11.83 2.92
CA LEU A 288 25.37 10.84 3.53
C LEU A 288 25.58 11.06 5.04
N SER A 289 25.17 12.22 5.57
CA SER A 289 25.34 12.56 6.98
C SER A 289 24.62 11.60 7.93
N ARG A 290 25.28 11.26 9.04
CA ARG A 290 24.68 10.48 10.13
C ARG A 290 23.51 11.22 10.78
N GLY A 291 23.59 12.56 10.86
CA GLY A 291 22.54 13.41 11.40
C GLY A 291 21.23 13.28 10.64
N LEU A 292 21.26 13.32 9.30
CA LEU A 292 20.06 13.12 8.49
C LEU A 292 19.48 11.71 8.70
N SER A 293 20.32 10.68 8.71
CA SER A 293 19.86 9.29 8.91
C SER A 293 19.13 9.10 10.24
N ILE A 294 19.66 9.67 11.34
CA ILE A 294 19.01 9.60 12.66
C ILE A 294 17.72 10.42 12.66
N THR A 295 17.71 11.60 12.02
CA THR A 295 16.54 12.47 11.94
C THR A 295 15.39 11.79 11.20
N LEU A 296 15.66 11.21 10.03
CA LEU A 296 14.68 10.48 9.24
C LEU A 296 14.12 9.26 9.99
N LEU A 297 14.97 8.48 10.65
CA LEU A 297 14.54 7.34 11.47
C LEU A 297 13.66 7.78 12.65
N SER A 298 14.03 8.87 13.32
CA SER A 298 13.28 9.42 14.44
C SER A 298 11.92 9.94 13.98
N ALA A 299 11.89 10.68 12.86
CA ALA A 299 10.66 11.17 12.25
C ALA A 299 9.73 10.03 11.79
N HIS A 300 10.30 8.93 11.27
CA HIS A 300 9.55 7.72 10.93
C HIS A 300 8.84 7.13 12.16
N ILE A 301 9.58 6.89 13.25
CA ILE A 301 9.05 6.32 14.49
C ILE A 301 7.98 7.23 15.11
N ILE A 302 8.26 8.54 15.21
CA ILE A 302 7.32 9.53 15.73
C ILE A 302 6.03 9.53 14.91
N THR A 303 6.14 9.50 13.57
CA THR A 303 4.96 9.48 12.69
C THR A 303 4.14 8.20 12.88
N LEU A 304 4.77 7.03 13.01
CA LEU A 304 4.07 5.77 13.29
C LEU A 304 3.35 5.80 14.65
N ILE A 305 4.00 6.30 15.70
CA ILE A 305 3.38 6.46 17.04
C ILE A 305 2.20 7.41 16.95
N PHE A 306 2.36 8.54 16.24
CA PHE A 306 1.32 9.52 16.05
C PHE A 306 0.10 8.94 15.31
N PHE A 307 0.31 8.21 14.21
CA PHE A 307 -0.78 7.50 13.51
C PHE A 307 -1.44 6.44 14.38
N THR A 308 -0.65 5.68 15.13
CA THR A 308 -1.18 4.65 16.04
C THR A 308 -2.10 5.29 17.07
N ALA A 309 -1.61 6.32 17.77
CA ALA A 309 -2.34 6.99 18.85
C ALA A 309 -3.57 7.78 18.37
N SER A 310 -3.48 8.41 17.18
CA SER A 310 -4.54 9.32 16.72
C SER A 310 -5.53 8.70 15.74
N ARG A 311 -5.17 7.61 15.03
CA ARG A 311 -6.01 7.00 13.98
C ARG A 311 -6.18 5.51 14.17
N TRP A 312 -5.10 4.74 14.28
CA TRP A 312 -5.24 3.28 14.18
C TRP A 312 -5.88 2.65 15.42
N ILE A 313 -5.70 3.19 16.63
CA ILE A 313 -6.38 2.66 17.83
C ILE A 313 -7.80 3.23 18.06
N THR A 314 -8.25 4.16 17.22
CA THR A 314 -9.59 4.76 17.35
C THR A 314 -10.76 3.77 17.29
N PRO A 315 -10.69 2.59 16.61
CA PRO A 315 -11.75 1.58 16.67
C PRO A 315 -12.09 1.08 18.08
N ILE A 316 -11.19 1.28 19.06
CA ILE A 316 -11.41 0.91 20.47
C ILE A 316 -12.50 1.78 21.10
N ASP A 317 -12.62 3.05 20.67
CA ASP A 317 -13.58 4.02 21.20
C ASP A 317 -13.47 4.20 22.73
N LYS A 318 -12.25 4.14 23.26
CA LYS A 318 -11.92 4.37 24.67
C LYS A 318 -10.60 5.14 24.80
N PRO A 319 -10.39 5.90 25.89
CA PRO A 319 -9.13 6.58 26.14
C PRO A 319 -7.96 5.60 26.23
N VAL A 320 -6.77 5.98 25.74
CA VAL A 320 -5.56 5.14 25.80
C VAL A 320 -5.22 4.72 27.24
N LYS A 321 -5.52 5.58 28.23
CA LYS A 321 -5.36 5.27 29.65
C LYS A 321 -6.11 4.00 30.07
N PHE A 322 -7.27 3.72 29.49
CA PHE A 322 -8.04 2.50 29.74
C PHE A 322 -7.26 1.24 29.33
N LEU A 323 -6.59 1.28 28.17
CA LEU A 323 -5.78 0.17 27.67
C LEU A 323 -4.58 -0.09 28.59
N ILE A 324 -3.90 0.98 28.98
CA ILE A 324 -2.73 0.91 29.88
C ILE A 324 -3.14 0.35 31.23
N GLN A 325 -4.24 0.83 31.81
CA GLN A 325 -4.75 0.34 33.10
C GLN A 325 -5.12 -1.15 33.04
N ASN A 326 -5.78 -1.61 31.97
CA ASN A 326 -6.08 -3.03 31.83
C ASN A 326 -4.80 -3.86 31.68
N ALA A 327 -3.83 -3.39 30.88
CA ALA A 327 -2.56 -4.07 30.70
C ALA A 327 -1.76 -4.18 32.02
N LEU A 328 -1.68 -3.10 32.80
CA LEU A 328 -1.02 -3.10 34.11
C LEU A 328 -1.70 -4.04 35.12
N ASN A 329 -3.01 -4.21 35.00
CA ASN A 329 -3.80 -5.14 35.81
C ASN A 329 -3.81 -6.57 35.25
N TRP A 330 -2.95 -6.89 34.27
CA TRP A 330 -2.88 -8.20 33.61
C TRP A 330 -4.22 -8.68 33.01
N LYS A 331 -5.05 -7.73 32.57
CA LYS A 331 -6.31 -7.97 31.85
C LYS A 331 -6.12 -7.72 30.37
N GLU A 332 -6.98 -8.34 29.55
CA GLU A 332 -7.02 -8.08 28.10
C GLU A 332 -7.19 -6.56 27.88
N PRO A 333 -6.25 -5.87 27.19
CA PRO A 333 -6.27 -4.41 27.11
C PRO A 333 -7.57 -3.83 26.55
N CYS A 334 -8.15 -4.48 25.53
CA CYS A 334 -9.42 -4.11 24.91
C CYS A 334 -10.66 -4.40 25.80
N GLY A 335 -10.52 -5.18 26.87
CA GLY A 335 -11.59 -5.62 27.76
C GLY A 335 -12.68 -6.45 27.07
N ASN A 336 -13.87 -6.51 27.68
CA ASN A 336 -14.98 -7.35 27.24
C ASN A 336 -15.64 -6.93 25.90
N GLY A 337 -15.30 -5.75 25.36
CA GLY A 337 -15.85 -5.21 24.11
C GLY A 337 -15.16 -5.69 22.83
N ARG A 338 -14.33 -6.74 22.90
CA ARG A 338 -13.48 -7.20 21.79
C ARG A 338 -14.26 -7.50 20.51
N GLY A 339 -15.43 -8.13 20.61
CA GLY A 339 -16.24 -8.47 19.43
C GLY A 339 -16.63 -7.24 18.60
N ALA A 340 -17.04 -6.16 19.28
CA ALA A 340 -17.39 -4.89 18.63
C ALA A 340 -16.17 -4.19 18.00
N ILE A 341 -15.02 -4.21 18.69
CA ILE A 341 -13.76 -3.65 18.16
C ILE A 341 -13.33 -4.45 16.92
N SER A 342 -13.33 -5.78 17.02
CA SER A 342 -12.98 -6.66 15.91
C SER A 342 -13.89 -6.44 14.71
N ALA A 343 -15.20 -6.27 14.90
CA ALA A 343 -16.14 -5.99 13.81
C ALA A 343 -15.83 -4.67 13.06
N ARG A 344 -15.23 -3.68 13.72
CA ARG A 344 -14.81 -2.40 13.12
C ARG A 344 -13.53 -2.53 12.26
N ILE A 345 -12.78 -3.63 12.37
CA ILE A 345 -11.58 -3.90 11.57
C ILE A 345 -11.99 -4.38 10.17
N SER A 346 -12.52 -3.45 9.38
CA SER A 346 -12.99 -3.70 8.03
C SER A 346 -11.82 -3.93 7.06
N PRO A 347 -12.06 -4.52 5.87
CA PRO A 347 -11.05 -4.61 4.83
C PRO A 347 -10.44 -3.26 4.44
N THR A 348 -11.23 -2.18 4.48
CA THR A 348 -10.79 -0.81 4.23
C THR A 348 -9.85 -0.31 5.32
N PHE A 349 -10.14 -0.61 6.59
CA PHE A 349 -9.25 -0.27 7.70
C PHE A 349 -7.90 -0.99 7.60
N ILE A 350 -7.92 -2.31 7.31
CA ILE A 350 -6.71 -3.12 7.15
C ILE A 350 -5.85 -2.56 6.02
N LEU A 351 -6.44 -2.35 4.83
CA LEU A 351 -5.70 -1.87 3.67
C LEU A 351 -5.13 -0.47 3.90
N THR A 352 -5.93 0.47 4.44
CA THR A 352 -5.47 1.83 4.78
C THR A 352 -4.30 1.79 5.76
N THR A 353 -4.41 1.02 6.83
CA THR A 353 -3.40 0.98 7.91
C THR A 353 -2.08 0.41 7.39
N VAL A 354 -2.12 -0.72 6.69
CA VAL A 354 -0.91 -1.37 6.15
C VAL A 354 -0.24 -0.50 5.08
N LEU A 355 -1.00 0.03 4.12
CA LEU A 355 -0.44 0.86 3.06
C LEU A 355 0.10 2.19 3.57
N THR A 356 -0.53 2.77 4.59
CA THR A 356 -0.05 4.01 5.21
C THR A 356 1.26 3.79 5.96
N ALA A 357 1.44 2.65 6.65
CA ALA A 357 2.71 2.32 7.29
C ALA A 357 3.85 2.18 6.27
N ASN A 358 3.60 1.49 5.15
CA ASN A 358 4.55 1.40 4.04
C ASN A 358 4.89 2.80 3.47
N ALA A 359 3.87 3.62 3.23
CA ALA A 359 4.03 5.00 2.75
C ALA A 359 4.88 5.87 3.70
N ILE A 360 4.64 5.79 5.01
CA ILE A 360 5.45 6.46 6.03
C ILE A 360 6.90 5.95 5.97
N GLY A 361 7.08 4.64 5.79
CA GLY A 361 8.39 4.03 5.59
C GLY A 361 9.15 4.59 4.39
N PHE A 362 8.52 4.63 3.21
CA PHE A 362 9.14 5.18 1.99
C PHE A 362 9.37 6.69 2.05
N LEU A 363 8.48 7.43 2.72
CA LEU A 363 8.64 8.87 2.93
C LEU A 363 9.93 9.17 3.70
N PHE A 364 10.21 8.41 4.76
CA PHE A 364 11.37 8.61 5.62
C PHE A 364 12.56 7.69 5.31
N ALA A 365 12.47 6.83 4.29
CA ALA A 365 13.63 6.08 3.83
C ALA A 365 14.71 7.08 3.42
N ARG A 366 15.97 6.88 3.79
CA ARG A 366 17.04 7.80 3.34
C ARG A 366 17.30 7.65 1.85
N SER A 367 17.39 6.42 1.37
CA SER A 367 17.66 6.12 -0.04
C SER A 367 16.67 5.11 -0.59
N MET A 368 16.23 5.34 -1.82
CA MET A 368 15.36 4.46 -2.59
C MET A 368 15.86 4.37 -4.03
N HIS A 369 16.02 3.15 -4.50
CA HIS A 369 16.24 2.84 -5.92
C HIS A 369 14.91 2.65 -6.67
N TYR A 370 14.96 2.69 -7.99
CA TYR A 370 13.77 2.59 -8.86
C TYR A 370 12.90 1.35 -8.64
N GLN A 371 13.47 0.23 -8.18
CA GLN A 371 12.71 -1.00 -7.89
C GLN A 371 11.63 -0.83 -6.81
N PHE A 372 11.82 0.09 -5.86
CA PHE A 372 10.85 0.37 -4.80
C PHE A 372 9.53 0.95 -5.34
N TYR A 373 9.53 1.43 -6.59
CA TYR A 373 8.31 1.89 -7.23
C TYR A 373 7.26 0.78 -7.41
N ALA A 374 7.66 -0.50 -7.38
CA ALA A 374 6.72 -1.62 -7.37
C ALA A 374 5.72 -1.56 -6.19
N TYR A 375 6.18 -1.06 -5.03
CA TYR A 375 5.32 -0.86 -3.86
C TYR A 375 4.49 0.42 -3.99
N ILE A 376 5.13 1.51 -4.40
CA ILE A 376 4.53 2.86 -4.40
C ILE A 376 3.46 2.99 -5.47
N SER A 377 3.70 2.50 -6.68
CA SER A 377 2.76 2.58 -7.81
C SER A 377 1.39 1.97 -7.48
N LEU A 378 1.37 0.78 -6.89
CA LEU A 378 0.14 0.07 -6.52
C LEU A 378 -0.50 0.59 -5.22
N THR A 379 0.26 1.33 -4.41
CA THR A 379 -0.23 1.91 -3.14
C THR A 379 -0.84 3.29 -3.35
N THR A 380 -0.25 4.09 -4.23
CA THR A 380 -0.57 5.52 -4.41
C THR A 380 -2.05 5.76 -4.75
N PRO A 381 -2.69 5.07 -5.71
CA PRO A 381 -4.09 5.34 -6.07
C PRO A 381 -5.05 5.21 -4.88
N PHE A 382 -4.92 4.13 -4.10
CA PHE A 382 -5.75 3.92 -2.91
C PHE A 382 -5.53 4.99 -1.85
N LEU A 383 -4.28 5.35 -1.54
CA LEU A 383 -4.00 6.35 -0.51
C LEU A 383 -4.45 7.75 -0.93
N LEU A 384 -4.32 8.11 -2.21
CA LEU A 384 -4.83 9.39 -2.72
C LEU A 384 -6.37 9.45 -2.63
N TRP A 385 -7.05 8.34 -2.90
CA TRP A 385 -8.50 8.24 -2.67
C TRP A 385 -8.84 8.32 -1.18
N ARG A 386 -8.16 7.56 -0.31
CA ARG A 386 -8.41 7.58 1.14
C ARG A 386 -8.07 8.91 1.78
N ALA A 387 -7.15 9.68 1.20
CA ALA A 387 -6.85 11.05 1.58
C ALA A 387 -7.99 12.04 1.27
N GLY A 388 -9.02 11.63 0.53
CA GLY A 388 -10.16 12.49 0.20
C GLY A 388 -9.86 13.52 -0.89
N PHE A 389 -8.78 13.34 -1.66
CA PHE A 389 -8.48 14.24 -2.77
C PHE A 389 -9.54 14.14 -3.86
N HIS A 390 -9.79 15.25 -4.56
CA HIS A 390 -10.69 15.26 -5.71
C HIS A 390 -10.16 14.35 -6.83
N LEU A 391 -11.04 13.73 -7.63
CA LEU A 391 -10.71 12.85 -8.76
C LEU A 391 -9.52 13.36 -9.59
N PHE A 392 -9.62 14.58 -10.13
CA PHE A 392 -8.56 15.17 -10.95
C PHE A 392 -7.23 15.32 -10.19
N THR A 393 -7.27 15.70 -8.91
CA THR A 393 -6.07 15.79 -8.07
C THR A 393 -5.43 14.42 -7.87
N GLN A 394 -6.22 13.35 -7.73
CA GLN A 394 -5.69 11.98 -7.63
C GLN A 394 -4.91 11.61 -8.89
N TYR A 395 -5.48 11.85 -10.08
CA TYR A 395 -4.82 11.58 -11.36
C TYR A 395 -3.56 12.43 -11.58
N ILE A 396 -3.62 13.73 -11.23
CA ILE A 396 -2.46 14.63 -11.34
C ILE A 396 -1.33 14.16 -10.43
N LEU A 397 -1.61 13.87 -9.16
CA LEU A 397 -0.61 13.41 -8.20
C LEU A 397 -0.04 12.04 -8.58
N TRP A 398 -0.88 11.13 -9.07
CA TRP A 398 -0.43 9.84 -9.61
C TRP A 398 0.49 10.02 -10.82
N ALA A 399 0.12 10.88 -11.79
CA ALA A 399 0.91 11.14 -12.98
C ALA A 399 2.24 11.83 -12.65
N LEU A 400 2.25 12.76 -11.69
CA LEU A 400 3.47 13.38 -11.16
C LEU A 400 4.39 12.33 -10.53
N GLN A 401 3.82 11.39 -9.77
CA GLN A 401 4.58 10.28 -9.20
C GLN A 401 5.16 9.38 -10.29
N GLU A 402 4.36 8.94 -11.28
CA GLU A 402 4.84 8.14 -12.42
C GLU A 402 5.95 8.87 -13.18
N TRP A 403 5.79 10.16 -13.48
CA TRP A 403 6.82 10.96 -14.14
C TRP A 403 8.11 10.98 -13.32
N ALA A 404 8.04 11.33 -12.03
CA ALA A 404 9.20 11.51 -11.19
C ALA A 404 10.03 10.22 -11.03
N TRP A 405 9.37 9.06 -11.00
CA TRP A 405 10.02 7.74 -10.96
C TRP A 405 10.52 7.23 -12.31
N ASN A 406 10.21 7.91 -13.42
CA ASN A 406 10.77 7.61 -14.75
C ASN A 406 11.95 8.52 -15.13
N VAL A 407 12.19 9.63 -14.42
CA VAL A 407 13.36 10.49 -14.62
C VAL A 407 14.62 9.76 -14.15
N TYR A 408 15.55 9.47 -15.06
CA TYR A 408 16.80 8.76 -14.77
C TYR A 408 18.02 9.45 -15.43
N PRO A 409 19.10 9.74 -14.68
CA PRO A 409 19.17 9.72 -13.21
C PRO A 409 18.18 10.74 -12.62
N SER A 410 17.84 10.57 -11.34
CA SER A 410 16.90 11.46 -10.66
C SER A 410 17.46 12.89 -10.61
N THR A 411 16.58 13.89 -10.54
CA THR A 411 16.93 15.31 -10.39
C THR A 411 16.42 15.84 -9.06
N ASN A 412 16.84 17.05 -8.68
CA ASN A 412 16.29 17.70 -7.47
C ASN A 412 14.77 17.86 -7.60
N LEU A 413 14.28 18.25 -8.77
CA LEU A 413 12.85 18.41 -9.02
C LEU A 413 12.09 17.07 -8.93
N SER A 414 12.57 16.02 -9.61
CA SER A 414 11.89 14.73 -9.53
C SER A 414 11.89 14.17 -8.11
N SER A 415 12.98 14.37 -7.37
CA SER A 415 13.08 13.95 -5.97
C SER A 415 12.12 14.70 -5.03
N VAL A 416 11.97 16.02 -5.19
CA VAL A 416 10.98 16.82 -4.46
C VAL A 416 9.56 16.32 -4.77
N VAL A 417 9.26 15.99 -6.03
CA VAL A 417 7.95 15.45 -6.41
C VAL A 417 7.70 14.09 -5.76
N VAL A 418 8.67 13.16 -5.78
CA VAL A 418 8.54 11.85 -5.12
C VAL A 418 8.20 11.98 -3.63
N VAL A 419 8.95 12.82 -2.92
CA VAL A 419 8.74 13.05 -1.48
C VAL A 419 7.43 13.80 -1.24
N GLY A 420 7.14 14.83 -2.03
CA GLY A 420 5.97 15.69 -1.90
C GLY A 420 4.64 14.94 -2.10
N VAL A 421 4.52 14.13 -3.15
CA VAL A 421 3.31 13.33 -3.38
C VAL A 421 3.10 12.31 -2.26
N GLN A 422 4.18 11.66 -1.81
CA GLN A 422 4.11 10.69 -0.71
C GLN A 422 3.70 11.37 0.61
N PHE A 423 4.24 12.55 0.90
CA PHE A 423 3.88 13.37 2.04
C PHE A 423 2.40 13.78 2.01
N LEU A 424 1.92 14.29 0.86
CA LEU A 424 0.52 14.67 0.66
C LEU A 424 -0.43 13.48 0.86
N ALA A 425 -0.07 12.29 0.37
CA ALA A 425 -0.85 11.07 0.58
C ALA A 425 -0.94 10.72 2.08
N VAL A 426 0.20 10.71 2.79
CA VAL A 426 0.24 10.39 4.24
C VAL A 426 -0.56 11.41 5.06
N VAL A 427 -0.30 12.71 4.89
CA VAL A 427 -1.02 13.77 5.62
C VAL A 427 -2.51 13.78 5.28
N GLY A 428 -2.84 13.60 4.00
CA GLY A 428 -4.22 13.56 3.53
C GLY A 428 -5.00 12.39 4.16
N VAL A 429 -4.41 11.18 4.20
CA VAL A 429 -5.01 10.02 4.86
C VAL A 429 -5.20 10.30 6.36
N TRP A 430 -4.20 10.85 7.04
CA TRP A 430 -4.32 11.22 8.45
C TRP A 430 -5.46 12.22 8.69
N TRP A 431 -5.59 13.23 7.84
CA TRP A 431 -6.62 14.24 7.99
C TRP A 431 -8.02 13.68 7.71
N ASN A 432 -8.19 12.93 6.62
CA ASN A 432 -9.50 12.48 6.16
C ASN A 432 -10.09 11.34 7.02
N THR A 433 -9.24 10.53 7.65
CA THR A 433 -9.67 9.42 8.53
C THR A 433 -10.04 9.84 9.96
N ARG A 434 -9.91 11.14 10.31
CA ARG A 434 -10.11 11.63 11.69
C ARG A 434 -11.50 11.36 12.28
N ASN A 435 -12.52 11.28 11.45
CA ASN A 435 -13.93 11.13 11.87
C ASN A 435 -14.49 9.72 11.57
N GLU A 436 -13.66 8.78 11.09
CA GLU A 436 -14.13 7.47 10.59
C GLU A 436 -14.85 6.64 11.67
N PHE A 437 -14.45 6.81 12.94
CA PHE A 437 -15.03 6.10 14.08
C PHE A 437 -15.71 7.01 15.11
N VAL A 438 -15.83 8.32 14.82
CA VAL A 438 -16.47 9.30 15.71
C VAL A 438 -18.00 9.18 15.55
N GLY A 439 -18.71 8.80 16.62
CA GLY A 439 -20.19 8.77 16.64
C GLY A 439 -20.86 7.41 16.40
N LEU A 440 -20.11 6.30 16.31
CA LEU A 440 -20.67 4.94 16.26
C LEU A 440 -21.39 4.51 17.56
N THR A 441 -21.33 5.35 18.59
CA THR A 441 -22.00 5.17 19.89
C THR A 441 -23.52 5.37 19.82
N SER A 442 -24.04 6.15 18.86
CA SER A 442 -25.48 6.46 18.79
C SER A 442 -26.33 5.46 18.02
N SER A 443 -25.76 4.69 17.09
CA SER A 443 -26.52 3.73 16.26
C SER A 443 -26.62 2.33 16.86
N ILE A 444 -25.63 1.91 17.66
CA ILE A 444 -25.64 0.60 18.33
C ILE A 444 -26.49 0.66 19.61
N ALA A 445 -26.44 1.77 20.36
CA ALA A 445 -27.25 1.96 21.56
C ALA A 445 -28.77 2.08 21.29
N VAL A 446 -29.17 2.39 20.05
CA VAL A 446 -30.59 2.39 19.64
C VAL A 446 -31.06 0.96 19.33
N ARG A 447 -30.18 0.07 18.85
CA ARG A 447 -30.53 -1.31 18.50
C ARG A 447 -30.73 -2.20 19.73
N ASP A 448 -29.93 -2.00 20.77
CA ASP A 448 -30.04 -2.72 22.06
C ASP A 448 -31.19 -2.22 22.95
N LYS A 449 -31.86 -1.11 22.60
CA LYS A 449 -33.07 -0.63 23.30
C LYS A 449 -34.37 -1.06 22.63
N THR A 450 -34.29 -1.75 21.49
CA THR A 450 -35.44 -2.18 20.68
C THR A 450 -35.52 -3.70 20.50
N LEU A 451 -34.78 -4.47 21.32
CA LEU A 451 -34.87 -5.92 21.40
C LEU A 451 -35.24 -6.36 22.81
#